data_AF-A0A1V3IXI0-F1
#
_entry.id   AF-A0A1V3IXI0-F1
#
_cell.length_a   1.000
_cell.length_b   1.000
_cell.length_c   1.000
_cell.angle_alpha   90.00
_cell.angle_beta   90.00
_cell.angle_gamma   90.00
#
_symmetry.space_group_name_H-M   'P 1'
#
loop_
_entity.id
_entity.type
_entity.pdbx_description
1 polymer ?
#
loop_
_entity_poly.entity_id
_entity_poly.type
_entity_poly.pdbx_seq_one_letter_code
_entity_poly.pdbx_strand_id
1 'polypeptide(L)'
;MTIKSLRFLDFFREFITFSVVLGIFIFGNSAAITTLLWFLCLVSFLAFVAAGINAPEQKIKYTQNKTKFENISLLALCLILVYFGHWFIATLFFISCFLFNSTCLDKDKKDN
;
A
#
# COMPACT_ATOMS: atom_id res chain seq x y z
N MET A 1 -21.32 -5.31 -20.03
CA MET A 1 -20.97 -5.38 -18.60
C MET A 1 -19.48 -5.66 -18.52
N THR A 2 -18.65 -4.61 -18.53
CA THR A 2 -17.19 -4.75 -18.45
C THR A 2 -16.82 -4.89 -16.99
N ILE A 3 -16.56 -6.13 -16.57
CA ILE A 3 -15.86 -6.44 -15.32
C ILE A 3 -14.60 -5.55 -15.33
N LYS A 4 -14.57 -4.52 -14.48
CA LYS A 4 -13.34 -3.74 -14.23
C LYS A 4 -12.39 -4.69 -13.50
N SER A 5 -11.77 -5.58 -14.26
CA SER A 5 -10.76 -6.49 -13.77
C SER A 5 -9.65 -5.66 -13.15
N LEU A 6 -9.00 -6.23 -12.15
CA LEU A 6 -7.66 -5.80 -11.76
C LEU A 6 -6.87 -5.55 -13.06
N ARG A 7 -6.43 -4.31 -13.30
CA ARG A 7 -5.72 -4.04 -14.55
C ARG A 7 -4.36 -4.70 -14.40
N PHE A 8 -3.91 -5.44 -15.41
CA PHE A 8 -2.54 -5.98 -15.47
C PHE A 8 -1.48 -4.92 -15.11
N LEU A 9 -1.79 -3.66 -15.42
CA LEU A 9 -1.03 -2.48 -15.01
C LEU A 9 -0.87 -2.32 -13.49
N ASP A 10 -1.90 -2.58 -12.69
CA ASP A 10 -1.82 -2.54 -11.21
C ASP A 10 -0.90 -3.66 -10.70
N PHE A 11 -0.89 -4.83 -11.33
CA PHE A 11 0.07 -5.88 -10.97
C PHE A 11 1.52 -5.48 -11.29
N PHE A 12 1.74 -4.96 -12.50
CA PHE A 12 3.08 -4.57 -12.95
C PHE A 12 3.66 -3.41 -12.12
N ARG A 13 2.81 -2.43 -11.75
CA ARG A 13 3.17 -1.32 -10.86
C ARG A 13 3.69 -1.86 -9.53
N GLU A 14 2.94 -2.74 -8.89
CA GLU A 14 3.28 -3.28 -7.57
C GLU A 14 4.53 -4.16 -7.65
N PHE A 15 4.65 -4.96 -8.70
CA PHE A 15 5.86 -5.75 -8.97
C PHE A 15 7.12 -4.87 -9.08
N ILE A 16 7.04 -3.75 -9.80
CA ILE A 16 8.15 -2.80 -9.88
C ILE A 16 8.44 -2.21 -8.49
N THR A 17 7.42 -1.78 -7.76
CA THR A 17 7.59 -1.22 -6.41
C THR A 17 8.30 -2.21 -5.49
N PHE A 18 7.89 -3.48 -5.47
CA PHE A 18 8.57 -4.52 -4.70
C PHE A 18 10.01 -4.72 -5.13
N SER A 19 10.25 -4.78 -6.43
CA SER A 19 11.59 -5.00 -7.00
C SER A 19 12.54 -3.87 -6.62
N VAL A 20 12.06 -2.63 -6.66
CA VAL A 20 12.85 -1.45 -6.28
C VAL A 20 13.13 -1.44 -4.77
N VAL A 21 12.11 -1.64 -3.94
CA VAL A 21 12.27 -1.71 -2.48
C VAL A 21 13.28 -2.79 -2.10
N LEU A 22 13.11 -4.00 -2.65
CA LEU A 22 13.99 -5.13 -2.40
C LEU A 22 15.42 -4.85 -2.90
N GLY A 23 15.56 -4.27 -4.09
CA GLY A 23 16.85 -3.88 -4.65
C GLY A 23 17.60 -2.88 -3.77
N ILE A 24 16.90 -1.88 -3.21
CA ILE A 24 17.49 -0.91 -2.27
C ILE A 24 17.92 -1.61 -0.97
N PHE A 25 17.16 -2.56 -0.45
CA PHE A 25 17.56 -3.27 0.77
C PHE A 25 18.74 -4.23 0.56
N ILE A 26 18.84 -4.87 -0.61
CA ILE A 26 19.91 -5.84 -0.90
C ILE A 26 21.20 -5.13 -1.32
N PHE A 27 21.12 -4.13 -2.18
CA PHE A 27 22.28 -3.51 -2.83
C PHE A 27 22.52 -2.06 -2.42
N GLY A 28 21.55 -1.42 -1.75
CA GLY A 28 21.65 -0.03 -1.35
C GLY A 28 22.64 0.19 -0.21
N ASN A 29 23.27 1.35 -0.20
CA ASN A 29 24.07 1.79 0.93
C ASN A 29 23.17 2.25 2.09
N SER A 30 23.78 2.50 3.26
CA SER A 30 23.05 2.93 4.46
C SER A 30 22.21 4.20 4.23
N ALA A 31 22.69 5.15 3.42
CA ALA A 31 21.95 6.38 3.10
C ALA A 31 20.70 6.11 2.26
N ALA A 32 20.79 5.22 1.26
CA ALA A 32 19.67 4.84 0.41
C ALA A 32 18.58 4.12 1.22
N ILE A 33 18.98 3.17 2.07
CA ILE A 33 18.06 2.46 2.97
C ILE A 33 17.37 3.45 3.91
N THR A 34 18.13 4.33 4.56
CA THR A 34 17.59 5.35 5.47
C THR A 34 16.60 6.27 4.76
N THR A 35 16.93 6.70 3.55
CA THR A 35 16.06 7.57 2.74
C THR A 35 14.76 6.85 2.37
N LEU A 36 14.83 5.58 1.99
CA LEU A 36 13.65 4.76 1.70
C LEU A 36 12.74 4.62 2.93
N LEU A 37 13.32 4.40 4.10
CA LEU A 37 12.56 4.31 5.35
C LEU A 37 11.85 5.62 5.70
N TRP A 38 12.53 6.76 5.56
CA TRP A 38 11.90 8.08 5.72
C TRP A 38 10.79 8.33 4.71
N PHE A 39 10.99 7.93 3.47
CA PHE A 39 9.95 8.00 2.43
C PHE A 39 8.72 7.18 2.82
N LEU A 40 8.89 5.95 3.30
CA LEU A 40 7.79 5.10 3.76
C LEU A 40 7.05 5.71 4.97
N CYS A 41 7.77 6.33 5.90
CA CYS A 41 7.15 7.08 7.00
C CYS A 41 6.28 8.24 6.49
N LEU A 42 6.77 9.00 5.50
CA LEU A 42 6.02 10.09 4.90
C LEU A 42 4.75 9.59 4.17
N VAL A 43 4.87 8.50 3.40
CA VAL A 43 3.70 7.88 2.75
C VAL A 43 2.69 7.38 3.78
N SER A 44 3.16 6.79 4.89
CA SER A 44 2.29 6.37 6.00
C SER A 44 1.49 7.54 6.56
N PHE A 45 2.16 8.66 6.84
CA PHE A 45 1.51 9.86 7.35
C PHE A 45 0.45 10.40 6.37
N LEU A 46 0.79 10.48 5.09
CA LEU A 46 -0.15 10.91 4.05
C LEU A 46 -1.35 9.97 3.92
N ALA A 47 -1.14 8.66 3.97
CA ALA A 47 -2.21 7.66 3.93
C ALA A 47 -3.16 7.82 5.12
N PHE A 48 -2.62 8.04 6.32
CA PHE A 48 -3.43 8.29 7.51
C PHE A 48 -4.28 9.56 7.39
N VAL A 49 -3.68 10.67 6.96
CA VAL A 49 -4.41 11.94 6.73
C VAL A 49 -5.50 11.76 5.67
N ALA A 50 -5.17 11.09 4.56
CA ALA A 50 -6.12 10.84 3.48
C ALA A 50 -7.29 9.95 3.95
N ALA A 51 -7.03 8.97 4.83
CA ALA A 51 -8.09 8.15 5.43
C ALA A 51 -9.06 9.01 6.25
N GLY A 52 -8.53 9.93 7.07
CA GLY A 52 -9.35 10.86 7.85
C GLY A 52 -10.22 11.76 6.97
N ILE A 53 -9.68 12.28 5.87
CA ILE A 53 -10.41 13.13 4.92
C ILE A 53 -11.49 12.35 4.16
N ASN A 54 -11.22 11.07 3.85
CA ASN A 54 -12.12 10.22 3.07
C ASN A 54 -13.17 9.49 3.93
N ALA A 55 -13.00 9.47 5.26
CA ALA A 55 -13.94 8.84 6.21
C ALA A 55 -15.36 9.45 6.21
N PRO A 56 -15.57 10.79 6.22
CA PRO A 56 -16.91 11.38 6.25
C PRO A 56 -17.64 11.28 4.91
N GLU A 57 -16.92 11.46 3.81
CA GLU A 57 -17.43 11.33 2.45
C GLU A 57 -16.42 10.53 1.63
N GLN A 58 -16.78 9.31 1.22
CA GLN A 58 -15.93 8.44 0.40
C GLN A 58 -15.78 9.03 -1.01
N LYS A 59 -14.88 10.01 -1.16
CA LYS A 59 -14.51 10.65 -2.43
C LYS A 59 -13.68 9.72 -3.30
N ILE A 60 -12.86 8.87 -2.68
CA ILE A 60 -12.06 7.84 -3.35
C ILE A 60 -12.72 6.48 -3.12
N LYS A 61 -13.01 5.76 -4.21
CA LYS A 61 -13.68 4.45 -4.20
C LYS A 61 -12.90 3.41 -5.02
N TYR A 62 -12.68 2.26 -4.42
CA TYR A 62 -12.07 1.07 -4.99
C TYR A 62 -13.08 -0.07 -5.00
N THR A 63 -12.99 -0.92 -6.03
CA THR A 63 -13.75 -2.18 -6.04
C THR A 63 -13.26 -3.10 -4.93
N GLN A 64 -14.09 -4.08 -4.54
CA GLN A 64 -13.71 -5.05 -3.52
C GLN A 64 -12.44 -5.82 -3.93
N ASN A 65 -12.35 -6.25 -5.19
CA ASN A 65 -11.17 -6.94 -5.72
C ASN A 65 -9.91 -6.08 -5.71
N LYS A 66 -10.02 -4.78 -6.03
CA LYS A 66 -8.89 -3.85 -5.93
C LYS A 66 -8.43 -3.69 -4.48
N THR A 67 -9.36 -3.50 -3.55
CA THR A 67 -9.05 -3.35 -2.12
C THR A 67 -8.34 -4.59 -1.57
N LYS A 68 -8.80 -5.80 -1.95
CA LYS A 68 -8.14 -7.06 -1.58
C LYS A 68 -6.71 -7.13 -2.12
N PHE A 69 -6.52 -6.79 -3.41
CA PHE A 69 -5.19 -6.79 -4.02
C PHE A 69 -4.23 -5.81 -3.33
N GLU A 70 -4.65 -4.56 -3.13
CA GLU A 70 -3.85 -3.52 -2.47
C GLU A 70 -3.44 -3.96 -1.05
N ASN A 71 -4.35 -4.60 -0.30
CA ASN A 71 -4.05 -5.12 1.04
C ASN A 71 -3.07 -6.31 1.04
N ILE A 72 -3.18 -7.22 0.07
CA ILE A 72 -2.22 -8.33 -0.08
C ILE A 72 -0.84 -7.79 -0.45
N SER A 73 -0.79 -6.84 -1.39
CA SER A 73 0.45 -6.17 -1.79
C SER A 73 1.08 -5.40 -0.63
N LEU A 74 0.28 -4.69 0.15
CA LEU A 74 0.73 -4.00 1.36
C LEU A 74 1.36 -5.00 2.36
N LEU A 75 0.71 -6.14 2.59
CA LEU A 75 1.22 -7.18 3.48
C LEU A 75 2.56 -7.74 3.00
N ALA A 76 2.69 -8.01 1.69
CA ALA A 76 3.96 -8.45 1.10
C ALA A 76 5.07 -7.41 1.29
N LEU A 77 4.77 -6.11 1.12
CA LEU A 77 5.75 -5.03 1.32
C LEU A 77 6.20 -4.97 2.78
N CYS A 78 5.25 -5.10 3.70
CA CYS A 78 5.55 -5.11 5.14
C CYS A 78 6.41 -6.30 5.54
N LEU A 79 6.19 -7.48 4.95
CA LEU A 79 7.03 -8.65 5.19
C LEU A 79 8.49 -8.43 4.75
N ILE A 80 8.71 -7.74 3.62
CA ILE A 80 10.06 -7.35 3.20
C ILE A 80 10.71 -6.44 4.25
N LEU A 81 10.01 -5.41 4.72
CA LEU A 81 10.53 -4.49 5.74
C LEU A 81 10.86 -5.20 7.06
N VAL A 82 9.99 -6.11 7.50
CA VAL A 82 10.21 -6.93 8.70
C VAL A 82 11.42 -7.84 8.53
N TYR A 83 11.58 -8.48 7.36
CA TYR A 83 12.73 -9.34 7.07
C TYR A 83 14.08 -8.61 7.21
N PHE A 84 14.14 -7.34 6.78
CA PHE A 84 15.34 -6.50 6.95
C PHE A 84 15.42 -5.79 8.32
N GLY A 85 14.58 -6.15 9.29
CA GLY A 85 14.65 -5.67 10.68
C GLY A 85 13.90 -4.37 10.99
N HIS A 86 13.17 -3.81 10.04
CA HIS A 86 12.45 -2.53 10.19
C HIS A 86 10.98 -2.73 10.59
N TRP A 87 10.73 -3.59 11.59
CA TRP A 87 9.39 -4.00 12.01
C TRP A 87 8.50 -2.83 12.45
N PHE A 88 9.04 -1.85 13.18
CA PHE A 88 8.27 -0.69 13.64
C PHE A 88 7.71 0.15 12.47
N ILE A 89 8.55 0.40 11.46
CA ILE A 89 8.14 1.14 10.25
C ILE A 89 7.15 0.33 9.44
N ALA A 90 7.35 -0.99 9.35
CA ALA A 90 6.40 -1.89 8.69
C ALA A 90 5.01 -1.83 9.34
N THR A 91 4.94 -1.84 10.68
CA THR A 91 3.66 -1.74 11.41
C THR A 91 2.97 -0.40 11.18
N LEU A 92 3.72 0.71 11.26
CA LEU A 92 3.17 2.04 10.99
C LEU A 92 2.61 2.16 9.56
N PHE A 93 3.38 1.68 8.58
CA PHE A 93 2.99 1.68 7.18
C PHE A 93 1.75 0.80 6.95
N PHE A 94 1.73 -0.40 7.53
CA PHE A 94 0.60 -1.31 7.45
C PHE A 94 -0.69 -0.67 7.97
N ILE A 95 -0.68 -0.14 9.19
CA ILE A 95 -1.89 0.42 9.82
C ILE A 95 -2.41 1.61 9.01
N SER A 96 -1.52 2.51 8.60
CA SER A 96 -1.91 3.75 7.90
C SER A 96 -2.54 3.46 6.54
N CYS A 97 -1.89 2.60 5.74
CA CYS A 97 -2.39 2.23 4.43
C CYS A 97 -3.62 1.31 4.51
N PHE A 98 -3.70 0.44 5.52
CA PHE A 98 -4.89 -0.40 5.75
C PHE A 98 -6.12 0.43 6.09
N LEU A 99 -5.98 1.44 6.95
CA LEU A 99 -7.06 2.39 7.27
C LEU A 99 -7.52 3.12 6.01
N PHE A 100 -6.58 3.65 5.22
CA PHE A 100 -6.89 4.30 3.96
C PHE A 100 -7.67 3.40 3.01
N ASN A 101 -7.15 2.19 2.73
CA ASN A 101 -7.80 1.23 1.84
C ASN A 101 -9.21 0.85 2.33
N SER A 102 -9.39 0.74 3.64
CA SER A 102 -10.71 0.47 4.25
C SER A 102 -11.69 1.61 4.01
N THR A 103 -11.24 2.86 4.05
CA THR A 103 -12.11 4.01 3.71
C THR A 103 -12.48 4.04 2.23
N CYS A 104 -11.64 3.49 1.35
CA CYS A 104 -11.86 3.45 -0.09
C CYS A 104 -12.77 2.30 -0.55
N LEU A 105 -13.19 1.38 0.31
CA LEU A 105 -14.02 0.24 -0.10
C LEU A 105 -15.40 0.72 -0.59
N ASP A 106 -15.70 0.44 -1.86
CA ASP A 106 -17.02 0.67 -2.44
C ASP A 106 -18.01 -0.41 -1.97
N LYS A 107 -18.92 -0.04 -1.05
CA LYS A 107 -19.95 -0.95 -0.52
C LYS A 107 -21.11 -1.19 -1.50
N ASP A 108 -21.27 -0.35 -2.52
CA ASP A 108 -22.44 -0.36 -3.42
C ASP A 108 -22.35 -1.39 -4.55
N LYS A 109 -21.20 -2.04 -4.74
CA LYS A 109 -21.09 -3.18 -5.63
C LYS A 109 -21.00 -4.46 -4.82
N LYS A 110 -22.16 -5.10 -4.60
CA LYS A 110 -22.19 -6.56 -4.62
C LYS A 110 -21.64 -6.97 -5.98
N ASP A 111 -20.42 -7.49 -5.99
CA ASP A 111 -19.86 -8.20 -7.13
C ASP A 111 -20.76 -9.43 -7.38
N ASN A 112 -21.85 -9.21 -8.14
CA ASN A 112 -22.65 -10.26 -8.78
C ASN A 112 -21.98 -10.64 -10.10
#